data_AF-A0A2E2AUQ3-F1
#
_entry.id   AF-A0A2E2AUQ3-F1
#
_cell.length_a   1.000
_cell.length_b   1.000
_cell.length_c   1.000
_cell.angle_alpha   90.00
_cell.angle_beta   90.00
_cell.angle_gamma   90.00
#
_symmetry.space_group_name_H-M   'P 1'
#
loop_
_entity.id
_entity.type
_entity.pdbx_description
1 polymer ?
#
loop_
_entity_poly.entity_id
_entity_poly.type
_entity_poly.pdbx_seq_one_letter_code
_entity_poly.pdbx_strand_id
1 'polypeptide(L)'
;MALRNIRATTLFAPWCWLLVTLWSIALTHTLGGDSQQITDRHSGLSPERLLESARQQYWIEAIQFASHALVFCPFISLLGARRPQNKMWEFIVFSLWLVLILPAFETMLLHPGQLPDTQGIRAWFMLILIGVSALNIVLSRFWISGILIGASQFLLVNPNLPNWAHLNYSHAMEAGLSLAILSFLIAFIQPKPDRSRIREEDRVWLDYRDMFGGMWALRIKERINQSAVMYDWDLRLTWAGFVTADGLELPEELPEGTQQVLHQHFYNLMRKFVARDWINIRLKHPRSKLTDETDKPDLKP
;
A
#
# COMPACT_ATOMS: atom_id res chain seq x y z
N MET A 1 14.24 14.43 6.30
CA MET A 1 13.20 14.36 7.37
C MET A 1 12.17 13.24 7.15
N ALA A 2 11.70 12.99 5.92
CA ALA A 2 10.69 11.96 5.63
C ALA A 2 11.09 10.52 6.03
N LEU A 3 12.32 10.08 5.73
CA LEU A 3 12.79 8.73 6.09
C LEU A 3 12.80 8.46 7.61
N ARG A 4 13.11 9.47 8.44
CA ARG A 4 13.11 9.32 9.91
C ARG A 4 11.70 9.07 10.44
N ASN A 5 10.70 9.69 9.82
CA ASN A 5 9.29 9.52 10.17
C ASN A 5 8.74 8.16 9.73
N ILE A 6 9.26 7.59 8.64
CA ILE A 6 8.84 6.26 8.13
C ILE A 6 9.44 5.12 8.96
N ARG A 7 10.69 5.24 9.43
CA ARG A 7 11.31 4.21 10.30
C ARG A 7 10.55 3.99 11.61
N ALA A 8 9.84 5.01 12.08
CA ALA A 8 9.03 4.91 13.30
C ALA A 8 7.68 4.19 13.08
N THR A 9 7.27 3.94 11.83
CA THR A 9 5.99 3.31 11.48
C THR A 9 6.19 1.94 10.84
N THR A 10 5.11 1.16 10.75
CA THR A 10 5.09 -0.10 10.00
C THR A 10 5.12 0.08 8.48
N LEU A 11 5.19 1.32 7.98
CA LEU A 11 5.19 1.65 6.55
C LEU A 11 6.54 1.44 5.87
N PHE A 12 7.58 1.09 6.62
CA PHE A 12 8.90 0.84 6.06
C PHE A 12 8.90 -0.28 5.01
N ALA A 13 8.20 -1.39 5.28
CA ALA A 13 8.14 -2.52 4.35
C ALA A 13 7.40 -2.19 3.04
N PRO A 14 6.21 -1.55 3.05
CA PRO A 14 5.58 -1.03 1.82
C PRO A 14 6.50 -0.13 0.99
N TRP A 15 7.31 0.71 1.64
CA TRP A 15 8.30 1.57 0.95
C TRP A 15 9.42 0.77 0.31
N CYS A 16 9.94 -0.27 0.97
CA CYS A 16 10.93 -1.17 0.39
C CYS A 16 10.37 -1.88 -0.85
N TRP A 17 9.15 -2.41 -0.76
CA TRP A 17 8.47 -3.02 -1.91
C TRP A 17 8.31 -2.04 -3.06
N LEU A 18 7.85 -0.81 -2.78
CA LEU A 18 7.70 0.21 -3.81
C LEU A 18 9.03 0.50 -4.54
N LEU A 19 10.13 0.63 -3.80
CA LEU A 19 11.45 0.84 -4.40
C LEU A 19 11.87 -0.36 -5.25
N VAL A 20 11.65 -1.58 -4.76
CA VAL A 20 11.95 -2.81 -5.51
C VAL A 20 11.11 -2.88 -6.79
N THR A 21 9.82 -2.56 -6.73
CA THR A 21 8.95 -2.49 -7.91
C THR A 21 9.48 -1.50 -8.94
N LEU A 22 9.77 -0.26 -8.53
CA LEU A 22 10.24 0.80 -9.44
C LEU A 22 11.57 0.41 -10.10
N TRP A 23 12.53 -0.12 -9.33
CA TRP A 23 13.81 -0.57 -9.85
C TRP A 23 13.67 -1.77 -10.78
N SER A 24 12.82 -2.74 -10.44
CA SER A 24 12.62 -3.94 -11.26
C SER A 24 11.99 -3.56 -12.60
N ILE A 25 10.94 -2.74 -12.60
CA ILE A 25 10.30 -2.26 -13.84
C ILE A 25 11.30 -1.46 -14.70
N ALA A 26 12.05 -0.53 -14.10
CA ALA A 26 13.04 0.26 -14.84
C ALA A 26 14.11 -0.64 -15.48
N LEU A 27 14.65 -1.60 -14.73
CA LEU A 27 15.67 -2.53 -15.21
C LEU A 27 15.14 -3.41 -16.36
N THR A 28 13.93 -3.96 -16.22
CA THR A 28 13.36 -4.83 -17.26
C THR A 28 13.02 -4.10 -18.55
N HIS A 29 12.69 -2.82 -18.45
CA HIS A 29 12.51 -1.97 -19.63
C HIS A 29 13.83 -1.66 -20.35
N THR A 30 14.90 -1.40 -19.60
CA THR A 30 16.22 -1.21 -20.22
C THR A 30 16.71 -2.46 -20.95
N LEU A 31 16.43 -3.65 -20.41
CA LEU A 31 16.79 -4.93 -21.04
C LEU A 31 15.90 -5.26 -22.26
N GLY A 32 14.61 -4.88 -22.23
CA GLY A 32 13.66 -5.15 -23.30
C GLY A 32 13.87 -4.27 -24.54
N GLY A 33 14.22 -2.99 -24.34
CA GLY A 33 14.43 -2.04 -25.45
C GLY A 33 15.54 -2.45 -26.42
N ASP A 34 16.63 -3.02 -25.91
CA ASP A 34 17.74 -3.50 -26.73
C ASP A 34 17.36 -4.73 -27.57
N SER A 35 16.40 -5.54 -27.09
CA SER A 35 16.01 -6.80 -27.74
C SER A 35 15.10 -6.56 -28.95
N GLN A 36 14.24 -5.55 -28.91
CA GLN A 36 13.34 -5.20 -30.01
C GLN A 36 14.09 -4.66 -31.24
N GLN A 37 15.24 -3.99 -31.03
CA GLN A 37 16.13 -3.54 -32.10
C GLN A 37 16.90 -4.68 -32.80
N ILE A 38 17.12 -5.79 -32.10
CA ILE A 38 17.87 -6.93 -32.64
C ILE A 38 17.00 -7.73 -33.63
N THR A 39 15.71 -7.89 -33.34
CA THR A 39 14.76 -8.67 -34.16
C THR A 39 14.53 -8.07 -35.56
N ASP A 40 14.54 -6.74 -35.71
CA ASP A 40 14.36 -6.08 -37.02
C ASP A 40 15.57 -6.27 -37.97
N ARG A 41 16.71 -6.75 -37.46
CA ARG A 41 17.95 -6.94 -38.23
C ARG A 41 18.18 -8.38 -38.73
N HIS A 42 17.18 -9.26 -38.59
CA HIS A 42 17.36 -10.72 -38.61
C HIS A 42 16.92 -11.45 -39.89
N SER A 43 16.89 -10.78 -41.05
CA SER A 43 16.51 -11.39 -42.34
C SER A 43 17.53 -12.38 -42.94
N GLY A 44 18.51 -12.89 -42.19
CA GLY A 44 19.56 -13.79 -42.71
C GLY A 44 20.25 -14.70 -41.69
N LEU A 45 19.60 -15.08 -40.59
CA LEU A 45 20.22 -15.88 -39.53
C LEU A 45 20.03 -17.39 -39.67
N SER A 46 21.05 -18.11 -39.22
CA SER A 46 21.04 -19.58 -39.10
C SER A 46 19.96 -20.07 -38.12
N PRO A 47 19.36 -21.25 -38.34
CA PRO A 47 18.29 -21.80 -37.50
C PRO A 47 18.62 -21.87 -36.00
N GLU A 48 19.88 -22.18 -35.65
CA GLU A 48 20.34 -22.22 -34.25
C GLU A 48 20.24 -20.86 -33.55
N ARG A 49 20.54 -19.76 -34.26
CA ARG A 49 20.46 -18.41 -33.71
C ARG A 49 19.01 -17.93 -33.58
N LEU A 50 18.10 -18.41 -34.42
CA LEU A 50 16.66 -18.15 -34.28
C LEU A 50 16.08 -18.82 -33.02
N LEU A 51 16.54 -20.02 -32.69
CA LEU A 51 16.16 -20.72 -31.45
C LEU A 51 16.72 -20.04 -30.21
N GLU A 52 17.98 -19.58 -30.25
CA GLU A 52 18.58 -18.80 -29.16
C GLU A 52 17.86 -17.46 -28.96
N SER A 53 17.53 -16.74 -30.03
CA SER A 53 16.78 -15.48 -29.94
C SER A 53 15.37 -15.69 -29.39
N ALA A 54 14.68 -16.75 -29.80
CA ALA A 54 13.35 -17.08 -29.27
C ALA A 54 13.42 -17.41 -27.78
N ARG A 55 14.40 -18.21 -27.36
CA ARG A 55 14.63 -18.53 -25.94
C ARG A 55 14.89 -17.27 -25.12
N GLN A 56 15.75 -16.37 -25.61
CA GLN A 56 16.07 -15.11 -24.94
C GLN A 56 14.84 -14.21 -24.80
N GLN A 57 13.98 -14.15 -25.83
CA GLN A 57 12.73 -13.41 -25.80
C GLN A 57 11.79 -13.89 -24.68
N TYR A 58 11.63 -15.22 -24.51
CA TYR A 58 10.79 -15.76 -23.42
C TYR A 58 11.30 -15.40 -22.01
N TRP A 59 12.62 -15.40 -21.80
CA TRP A 59 13.19 -14.97 -20.53
C TRP A 59 12.89 -13.50 -20.22
N ILE A 60 12.98 -12.64 -21.24
CA ILE A 60 12.69 -11.21 -21.09
C ILE A 60 11.21 -11.01 -20.75
N GLU A 61 10.30 -11.69 -21.45
CA GLU A 61 8.86 -11.60 -21.18
C GLU A 61 8.50 -12.10 -19.77
N ALA A 62 9.09 -13.21 -19.32
CA ALA A 62 8.88 -13.73 -17.97
C ALA A 62 9.38 -12.77 -16.89
N ILE A 63 10.57 -12.19 -17.09
CA ILE A 63 11.17 -11.21 -16.18
C ILE A 63 10.33 -9.92 -16.15
N GLN A 64 9.85 -9.43 -17.30
CA GLN A 64 8.96 -8.27 -17.38
C GLN A 64 7.64 -8.51 -16.65
N PHE A 65 7.02 -9.67 -16.87
CA PHE A 65 5.80 -10.05 -16.15
C PHE A 65 6.03 -10.11 -14.63
N ALA A 66 7.14 -10.70 -14.18
CA ALA A 66 7.51 -10.75 -12.77
C ALA A 66 7.69 -9.34 -12.17
N SER A 67 8.29 -8.42 -12.92
CA SER A 67 8.44 -7.01 -12.55
C SER A 67 7.09 -6.28 -12.47
N HIS A 68 6.19 -6.51 -13.41
CA HIS A 68 4.86 -5.90 -13.37
C HIS A 68 4.02 -6.42 -12.20
N ALA A 69 4.11 -7.72 -11.89
CA ALA A 69 3.43 -8.31 -10.74
C ALA A 69 3.86 -7.70 -9.39
N LEU A 70 5.08 -7.15 -9.29
CA LEU A 70 5.54 -6.43 -8.10
C LEU A 70 4.71 -5.17 -7.80
N VAL A 71 3.93 -4.64 -8.76
CA VAL A 71 3.11 -3.44 -8.55
C VAL A 71 2.06 -3.60 -7.45
N PHE A 72 1.67 -4.85 -7.13
CA PHE A 72 0.71 -5.14 -6.07
C PHE A 72 1.37 -5.19 -4.68
N CYS A 73 2.63 -5.60 -4.60
CA CYS A 73 3.35 -5.84 -3.35
C CYS A 73 3.32 -4.67 -2.34
N PRO A 74 3.61 -3.40 -2.72
CA PRO A 74 3.59 -2.32 -1.75
C PRO A 74 2.21 -2.09 -1.13
N PHE A 75 1.14 -2.25 -1.92
CA PHE A 75 -0.23 -2.03 -1.45
C PHE A 75 -0.73 -3.19 -0.58
N ILE A 76 -0.41 -4.44 -0.93
CA ILE A 76 -0.75 -5.58 -0.09
C ILE A 76 0.06 -5.55 1.21
N SER A 77 1.35 -5.19 1.16
CA SER A 77 2.16 -4.96 2.37
C SER A 77 1.52 -3.90 3.28
N LEU A 78 0.97 -2.81 2.72
CA LEU A 78 0.27 -1.78 3.49
C LEU A 78 -0.96 -2.33 4.25
N LEU A 79 -1.71 -3.27 3.66
CA LEU A 79 -2.88 -3.88 4.31
C LEU A 79 -2.53 -4.71 5.55
N GLY A 80 -1.28 -5.15 5.71
CA GLY A 80 -0.82 -5.87 6.89
C GLY A 80 0.18 -5.09 7.73
N ALA A 81 0.20 -3.76 7.60
CA ALA A 81 1.08 -2.86 8.34
C ALA A 81 0.74 -2.76 9.85
N ARG A 82 0.51 -3.88 10.54
CA ARG A 82 0.15 -3.99 11.95
C ARG A 82 1.21 -4.78 12.73
N ARG A 83 1.64 -4.26 13.88
CA ARG A 83 2.57 -4.91 14.82
C ARG A 83 1.85 -5.92 15.73
N PRO A 84 2.53 -7.01 16.15
CA PRO A 84 3.86 -7.48 15.73
C PRO A 84 3.84 -8.32 14.43
N GLN A 85 2.67 -8.46 13.80
CA GLN A 85 2.45 -9.39 12.69
C GLN A 85 3.09 -8.95 11.37
N ASN A 86 3.65 -7.74 11.28
CA ASN A 86 4.22 -7.20 10.05
C ASN A 86 5.27 -8.13 9.40
N LYS A 87 6.16 -8.76 10.17
CA LYS A 87 7.16 -9.68 9.59
C LYS A 87 6.53 -10.91 8.92
N MET A 88 5.54 -11.52 9.56
CA MET A 88 4.81 -12.66 8.99
C MET A 88 4.00 -12.23 7.77
N TRP A 89 3.46 -11.01 7.79
CA TRP A 89 2.75 -10.46 6.66
C TRP A 89 3.64 -10.26 5.43
N GLU A 90 4.87 -9.78 5.60
CA GLU A 90 5.80 -9.65 4.45
C GLU A 90 6.11 -11.00 3.80
N PHE A 91 6.15 -12.08 4.60
CA PHE A 91 6.26 -13.43 4.03
C PHE A 91 5.03 -13.80 3.18
N ILE A 92 3.82 -13.41 3.63
CA ILE A 92 2.59 -13.57 2.84
C ILE A 92 2.68 -12.78 1.53
N VAL A 93 3.13 -11.53 1.57
CA VAL A 93 3.29 -10.68 0.37
C VAL A 93 4.30 -11.29 -0.61
N PHE A 94 5.42 -11.79 -0.11
CA PHE A 94 6.41 -12.48 -0.94
C PHE A 94 5.86 -13.77 -1.55
N SER A 95 5.16 -14.59 -0.76
CA SER A 95 4.52 -15.82 -1.26
C SER A 95 3.44 -15.52 -2.31
N LEU A 96 2.67 -14.45 -2.12
CA LEU A 96 1.70 -13.96 -3.08
C LEU A 96 2.38 -13.60 -4.41
N TRP A 97 3.50 -12.88 -4.36
CA TRP A 97 4.27 -12.56 -5.56
C TRP A 97 4.76 -13.83 -6.27
N LEU A 98 5.29 -14.82 -5.53
CA LEU A 98 5.69 -16.10 -6.11
C LEU A 98 4.52 -16.82 -6.81
N VAL A 99 3.33 -16.79 -6.22
CA VAL A 99 2.13 -17.37 -6.84
C VAL A 99 1.73 -16.62 -8.11
N LEU A 100 1.87 -15.30 -8.13
CA LEU A 100 1.54 -14.49 -9.29
C LEU A 100 2.48 -14.76 -10.48
N ILE A 101 3.78 -14.97 -10.22
CA ILE A 101 4.78 -15.19 -11.27
C ILE A 101 4.88 -16.65 -11.73
N LEU A 102 4.25 -17.58 -11.01
CA LEU A 102 4.20 -19.01 -11.36
C LEU A 102 3.87 -19.28 -12.84
N PRO A 103 2.83 -18.69 -13.47
CA PRO A 103 2.56 -18.87 -14.90
C PRO A 103 3.76 -18.59 -15.81
N ALA A 104 4.53 -17.54 -15.52
CA ALA A 104 5.71 -17.19 -16.31
C ALA A 104 6.85 -18.20 -16.11
N PHE A 105 6.97 -18.79 -14.92
CA PHE A 105 7.90 -19.90 -14.69
C PHE A 105 7.44 -21.19 -15.37
N GLU A 106 6.13 -21.48 -15.37
CA GLU A 106 5.54 -22.66 -16.02
C GLU A 106 5.79 -22.65 -17.52
N THR A 107 5.56 -21.51 -18.20
CA THR A 107 5.84 -21.39 -19.64
C THR A 107 7.32 -21.51 -19.96
N MET A 108 8.18 -20.93 -19.14
CA MET A 108 9.62 -20.97 -19.34
C MET A 108 10.23 -22.37 -19.14
N LEU A 109 9.74 -23.13 -18.14
CA LEU A 109 10.31 -24.42 -17.76
C LEU A 109 9.66 -25.61 -18.47
N LEU A 110 8.33 -25.59 -18.66
CA LEU A 110 7.56 -26.77 -19.09
C LEU A 110 7.09 -26.67 -20.54
N HIS A 111 6.77 -25.47 -21.04
CA HIS A 111 6.18 -25.27 -22.37
C HIS A 111 6.83 -24.11 -23.12
N PRO A 112 8.14 -24.17 -23.45
CA PRO A 112 8.79 -23.14 -24.24
C PRO A 112 8.09 -23.02 -25.60
N GLY A 113 7.41 -21.90 -25.84
CA GLY A 113 6.64 -21.66 -27.07
C GLY A 113 5.16 -21.35 -26.88
N GLN A 114 4.57 -21.60 -25.69
CA GLN A 114 3.18 -21.23 -25.40
C GLN A 114 3.11 -19.91 -24.64
N LEU A 115 2.17 -19.04 -25.05
CA LEU A 115 1.87 -17.82 -24.31
C LEU A 115 1.39 -18.19 -22.89
N PRO A 116 1.75 -17.41 -21.85
CA PRO A 116 1.30 -17.67 -20.50
C PRO A 116 -0.23 -17.64 -20.45
N ASP A 117 -0.85 -18.77 -20.13
CA ASP A 117 -2.28 -18.80 -19.87
C ASP A 117 -2.53 -18.19 -18.48
N THR A 118 -2.65 -16.86 -18.45
CA THR A 118 -3.06 -16.10 -17.27
C THR A 118 -4.57 -16.00 -17.16
N GLN A 119 -5.34 -16.66 -18.03
CA GLN A 119 -6.79 -16.54 -18.05
C GLN A 119 -7.46 -17.29 -16.87
N GLY A 120 -8.76 -17.05 -16.69
CA GLY A 120 -9.54 -17.66 -15.62
C GLY A 120 -9.28 -17.03 -14.24
N ILE A 121 -9.02 -17.86 -13.23
CA ILE A 121 -8.99 -17.45 -11.82
C ILE A 121 -7.86 -16.44 -11.54
N ARG A 122 -6.70 -16.58 -12.19
CA ARG A 122 -5.53 -15.70 -12.01
C ARG A 122 -5.84 -14.27 -12.46
N ALA A 123 -6.48 -14.11 -13.62
CA ALA A 123 -6.92 -12.81 -14.12
C ALA A 123 -7.92 -12.10 -13.19
N TRP A 124 -8.92 -12.84 -12.68
CA TRP A 124 -9.84 -12.31 -11.66
C TRP A 124 -9.13 -11.91 -10.38
N PHE A 125 -8.17 -12.71 -9.95
CA PHE A 125 -7.38 -12.41 -8.76
C PHE A 125 -6.60 -11.10 -8.90
N MET A 126 -5.97 -10.84 -10.06
CA MET A 126 -5.31 -9.55 -10.33
C MET A 126 -6.29 -8.37 -10.31
N LEU A 127 -7.49 -8.52 -10.89
CA LEU A 127 -8.53 -7.48 -10.80
C LEU A 127 -8.92 -7.15 -9.35
N ILE A 128 -9.04 -8.18 -8.50
CA ILE A 128 -9.31 -7.99 -7.08
C ILE A 128 -8.15 -7.24 -6.41
N LEU A 129 -6.90 -7.59 -6.72
CA LEU A 129 -5.72 -6.89 -6.17
C LEU A 129 -5.70 -5.41 -6.58
N ILE A 130 -6.03 -5.09 -7.84
CA ILE A 130 -6.17 -3.71 -8.32
C ILE A 130 -7.26 -2.99 -7.52
N GLY A 131 -8.46 -3.58 -7.44
CA GLY A 131 -9.61 -3.00 -6.76
C GLY A 131 -9.33 -2.72 -5.28
N VAL A 132 -8.75 -3.69 -4.57
CA VAL A 132 -8.39 -3.55 -3.14
C VAL A 132 -7.32 -2.48 -2.94
N SER A 133 -6.30 -2.44 -3.81
CA SER A 133 -5.22 -1.44 -3.74
C SER A 133 -5.75 -0.02 -3.96
N ALA A 134 -6.55 0.16 -5.02
CA ALA A 134 -7.16 1.43 -5.36
C ALA A 134 -8.13 1.88 -4.26
N LEU A 135 -9.04 1.00 -3.80
CA LEU A 135 -10.04 1.33 -2.78
C LEU A 135 -9.40 1.78 -1.47
N ASN A 136 -8.27 1.17 -1.07
CA ASN A 136 -7.57 1.58 0.14
C ASN A 136 -7.10 3.04 0.07
N ILE A 137 -6.66 3.50 -1.11
CA ILE A 137 -6.17 4.88 -1.31
C ILE A 137 -7.33 5.83 -1.62
N VAL A 138 -8.32 5.40 -2.40
CA VAL A 138 -9.50 6.19 -2.78
C VAL A 138 -10.27 6.67 -1.56
N LEU A 139 -10.40 5.82 -0.55
CA LEU A 139 -11.08 6.20 0.68
C LEU A 139 -10.29 7.23 1.50
N SER A 140 -8.99 7.42 1.25
CA SER A 140 -8.17 8.43 1.93
C SER A 140 -8.30 9.83 1.29
N ARG A 141 -7.55 10.81 1.81
CA ARG A 141 -7.43 12.13 1.18
C ARG A 141 -6.85 12.09 -0.24
N PHE A 142 -6.11 11.04 -0.60
CA PHE A 142 -5.41 10.91 -1.90
C PHE A 142 -6.27 10.23 -2.96
N TRP A 143 -7.56 10.54 -3.01
CA TRP A 143 -8.50 9.78 -3.85
C TRP A 143 -8.16 9.81 -5.34
N ILE A 144 -7.68 10.97 -5.84
CA ILE A 144 -7.21 11.13 -7.23
C ILE A 144 -6.03 10.19 -7.50
N SER A 145 -5.01 10.20 -6.63
CA SER A 145 -3.88 9.28 -6.74
C SER A 145 -4.32 7.82 -6.66
N GLY A 146 -5.34 7.50 -5.86
CA GLY A 146 -5.91 6.16 -5.78
C GLY A 146 -6.53 5.67 -7.09
N ILE A 147 -7.30 6.54 -7.77
CA ILE A 147 -7.85 6.23 -9.10
C ILE A 147 -6.74 6.05 -10.12
N LEU A 148 -5.75 6.95 -10.13
CA LEU A 148 -4.63 6.90 -11.07
C LEU A 148 -3.75 5.68 -10.87
N ILE A 149 -3.48 5.28 -9.62
CA ILE A 149 -2.77 4.03 -9.31
C ILE A 149 -3.59 2.82 -9.77
N GLY A 150 -4.90 2.80 -9.54
CA GLY A 150 -5.76 1.71 -10.03
C GLY A 150 -5.71 1.58 -11.55
N ALA A 151 -5.82 2.70 -12.26
CA ALA A 151 -5.70 2.74 -13.72
C ALA A 151 -4.29 2.34 -14.21
N SER A 152 -3.25 2.79 -13.51
CA SER A 152 -1.86 2.42 -13.79
C SER A 152 -1.64 0.91 -13.66
N GLN A 153 -2.04 0.31 -12.54
CA GLN A 153 -1.94 -1.13 -12.31
C GLN A 153 -2.71 -1.91 -13.37
N PHE A 154 -3.93 -1.48 -13.68
CA PHE A 154 -4.76 -2.08 -14.72
C PHE A 154 -4.04 -2.09 -16.08
N LEU A 155 -3.46 -0.96 -16.49
CA LEU A 155 -2.76 -0.86 -17.77
C LEU A 155 -1.46 -1.67 -17.81
N LEU A 156 -0.70 -1.72 -16.71
CA LEU A 156 0.55 -2.49 -16.62
C LEU A 156 0.33 -4.00 -16.73
N VAL A 157 -0.78 -4.50 -16.19
CA VAL A 157 -1.13 -5.93 -16.25
C VAL A 157 -2.17 -6.25 -17.32
N ASN A 158 -2.56 -5.27 -18.15
CA ASN A 158 -3.64 -5.36 -19.14
C ASN A 158 -3.61 -6.64 -19.98
N PRO A 159 -2.45 -7.09 -20.54
CA PRO A 159 -2.39 -8.34 -21.32
C PRO A 159 -2.82 -9.59 -20.53
N ASN A 160 -2.71 -9.53 -19.20
CA ASN A 160 -2.95 -10.66 -18.31
C ASN A 160 -4.34 -10.63 -17.66
N LEU A 161 -5.15 -9.61 -17.95
CA LEU A 161 -6.52 -9.48 -17.45
C LEU A 161 -7.50 -10.39 -18.23
N PRO A 162 -8.77 -10.50 -17.83
CA PRO A 162 -9.75 -11.23 -18.63
C PRO A 162 -9.96 -10.57 -19.99
N ASN A 163 -10.22 -11.36 -21.04
CA ASN A 163 -10.35 -10.87 -22.42
C ASN A 163 -11.39 -9.75 -22.58
N TRP A 164 -12.46 -9.74 -21.77
CA TRP A 164 -13.48 -8.69 -21.80
C TRP A 164 -12.99 -7.34 -21.25
N ALA A 165 -11.94 -7.35 -20.44
CA ALA A 165 -11.32 -6.16 -19.84
C ALA A 165 -10.11 -5.66 -20.64
N HIS A 166 -9.65 -6.42 -21.64
CA HIS A 166 -8.48 -6.04 -22.44
C HIS A 166 -8.72 -4.74 -23.20
N LEU A 167 -7.79 -3.81 -23.04
CA LEU A 167 -7.70 -2.63 -23.88
C LEU A 167 -6.69 -2.89 -25.00
N ASN A 168 -7.17 -2.87 -26.24
CA ASN A 168 -6.33 -2.93 -27.44
C ASN A 168 -5.64 -1.58 -27.67
N TYR A 169 -4.66 -1.27 -26.83
CA TYR A 169 -3.91 -0.02 -26.88
C TYR A 169 -2.41 -0.32 -26.87
N SER A 170 -1.74 -0.01 -27.98
CA SER A 170 -0.33 -0.36 -28.20
C SER A 170 0.63 0.24 -27.16
N HIS A 171 0.24 1.37 -26.55
CA HIS A 171 1.02 2.08 -25.55
C HIS A 171 0.47 1.91 -24.12
N ALA A 172 -0.29 0.83 -23.85
CA ALA A 172 -0.92 0.60 -22.54
C ALA A 172 0.10 0.64 -21.40
N MET A 173 1.24 -0.02 -21.58
CA MET A 173 2.31 -0.06 -20.58
C MET A 173 2.91 1.33 -20.31
N GLU A 174 3.26 2.08 -21.34
CA GLU A 174 3.81 3.45 -21.22
C GLU A 174 2.82 4.40 -20.55
N ALA A 175 1.55 4.31 -20.93
CA ALA A 175 0.46 5.04 -20.28
C ALA A 175 0.32 4.62 -18.80
N GLY A 176 0.42 3.32 -18.50
CA GLY A 176 0.39 2.79 -17.15
C GLY A 176 1.50 3.36 -16.26
N LEU A 177 2.75 3.39 -16.75
CA LEU A 177 3.88 4.00 -16.05
C LEU A 177 3.71 5.52 -15.88
N SER A 178 3.25 6.19 -16.93
CA SER A 178 3.00 7.64 -16.91
C SER A 178 1.94 8.00 -15.85
N LEU A 179 0.87 7.22 -15.76
CA LEU A 179 -0.15 7.37 -14.72
C LEU A 179 0.39 7.07 -13.33
N ALA A 180 1.27 6.07 -13.18
CA ALA A 180 1.93 5.79 -11.90
C ALA A 180 2.73 7.02 -11.43
N ILE A 181 3.59 7.55 -12.29
CA ILE A 181 4.42 8.73 -12.00
C ILE A 181 3.53 9.93 -11.67
N LEU A 182 2.50 10.19 -12.50
CA LEU A 182 1.56 11.28 -12.29
C LEU A 182 0.83 11.15 -10.94
N SER A 183 0.43 9.93 -10.55
CA SER A 183 -0.23 9.69 -9.27
C SER A 183 0.65 10.05 -8.07
N PHE A 184 1.95 9.75 -8.14
CA PHE A 184 2.94 10.11 -7.12
C PHE A 184 3.15 11.63 -7.09
N LEU A 185 3.32 12.26 -8.26
CA LEU A 185 3.46 13.72 -8.36
C LEU A 185 2.27 14.45 -7.74
N ILE A 186 1.05 14.03 -8.07
CA ILE A 186 -0.18 14.59 -7.49
C ILE A 186 -0.19 14.42 -5.96
N ALA A 187 0.20 13.24 -5.45
CA ALA A 187 0.27 13.01 -4.01
C ALA A 187 1.26 13.95 -3.29
N PHE A 188 2.38 14.31 -3.94
CA PHE A 188 3.36 15.26 -3.40
C PHE A 188 2.92 16.72 -3.48
N ILE A 189 2.19 17.09 -4.55
CA ILE A 189 1.70 18.45 -4.77
C ILE A 189 0.47 18.75 -3.89
N GLN A 190 -0.30 17.73 -3.52
CA GLN A 190 -1.54 17.92 -2.77
C GLN A 190 -1.28 18.60 -1.40
N PRO A 191 -1.80 19.82 -1.17
CA PRO A 191 -1.43 20.65 -0.03
C PRO A 191 -1.88 20.03 1.29
N LYS A 192 -0.95 19.78 2.22
CA LYS A 192 -1.27 19.24 3.54
C LYS A 192 -2.28 20.18 4.24
N PRO A 193 -3.47 19.70 4.65
CA PRO A 193 -4.45 20.53 5.30
C PRO A 193 -3.85 21.08 6.58
N ASP A 194 -4.06 22.36 6.84
CA ASP A 194 -3.70 22.92 8.13
C ASP A 194 -4.60 22.31 9.20
N ARG A 195 -3.99 21.47 10.05
CA ARG A 195 -4.63 20.78 11.17
C ARG A 195 -4.23 21.38 12.51
N SER A 196 -3.66 22.57 12.52
CA SER A 196 -3.20 23.24 13.75
C SER A 196 -4.34 23.62 14.70
N ARG A 197 -5.53 23.89 14.14
CA ARG A 197 -6.74 24.35 14.84
C ARG A 197 -7.74 23.26 15.22
N ILE A 198 -7.56 22.03 14.74
CA ILE A 198 -8.41 20.90 15.12
C ILE A 198 -7.90 20.23 16.40
N ARG A 199 -8.82 19.54 17.09
CA ARG A 199 -8.54 18.76 18.30
C ARG A 199 -7.41 17.75 18.06
N GLU A 200 -6.69 17.43 19.12
CA GLU A 200 -5.44 16.67 19.01
C GLU A 200 -5.69 15.21 18.58
N GLU A 201 -6.75 14.58 19.09
CA GLU A 201 -7.15 13.23 18.70
C GLU A 201 -7.59 13.18 17.24
N ASP A 202 -8.30 14.20 16.77
CA ASP A 202 -8.73 14.30 15.37
C ASP A 202 -7.54 14.48 14.44
N ARG A 203 -6.54 15.26 14.86
CA ARG A 203 -5.27 15.38 14.12
C ARG A 203 -4.59 14.02 13.99
N VAL A 204 -4.48 13.26 15.08
CA VAL A 204 -3.89 11.92 15.07
C VAL A 204 -4.69 10.98 14.17
N TRP A 205 -6.01 11.01 14.26
CA TRP A 205 -6.93 10.20 13.46
C TRP A 205 -6.78 10.47 11.96
N LEU A 206 -6.84 11.74 11.55
CA LEU A 206 -6.77 12.13 10.15
C LEU A 206 -5.38 11.85 9.57
N ASP A 207 -4.30 12.05 10.33
CA ASP A 207 -2.95 11.70 9.91
C ASP A 207 -2.78 10.19 9.76
N TYR A 208 -3.33 9.40 10.69
CA TYR A 208 -3.34 7.94 10.61
C TYR A 208 -4.07 7.45 9.36
N ARG A 209 -5.28 7.96 9.12
CA ARG A 209 -6.09 7.60 7.94
C ARG A 209 -5.37 7.90 6.63
N ASP A 210 -4.75 9.08 6.53
CA ASP A 210 -4.04 9.49 5.32
C ASP A 210 -2.74 8.67 5.11
N MET A 211 -2.15 8.10 6.16
CA MET A 211 -0.93 7.29 6.08
C MET A 211 -1.18 5.81 5.80
N PHE A 212 -2.23 5.21 6.38
CA PHE A 212 -2.51 3.77 6.28
C PHE A 212 -3.61 3.42 5.26
N GLY A 213 -4.35 4.43 4.79
CA GLY A 213 -5.46 4.26 3.86
C GLY A 213 -6.79 4.00 4.55
N GLY A 214 -7.86 4.03 3.76
CA GLY A 214 -9.21 3.99 4.26
C GLY A 214 -9.66 2.63 4.77
N MET A 215 -9.10 1.52 4.32
CA MET A 215 -9.50 0.20 4.82
C MET A 215 -9.13 0.04 6.30
N TRP A 216 -7.92 0.49 6.68
CA TRP A 216 -7.49 0.50 8.07
C TRP A 216 -8.24 1.52 8.91
N ALA A 217 -8.51 2.70 8.36
CA ALA A 217 -9.34 3.69 9.03
C ALA A 217 -10.74 3.12 9.31
N LEU A 218 -11.41 2.51 8.33
CA LEU A 218 -12.74 1.92 8.51
C LEU A 218 -12.75 0.89 9.65
N ARG A 219 -11.75 0.00 9.72
CA ARG A 219 -11.64 -1.00 10.80
C ARG A 219 -11.45 -0.37 12.18
N ILE A 220 -10.67 0.69 12.27
CA ILE A 220 -10.45 1.40 13.54
C ILE A 220 -11.72 2.15 13.96
N LYS A 221 -12.35 2.86 13.02
CA LYS A 221 -13.61 3.56 13.23
C LYS A 221 -14.68 2.62 13.78
N GLU A 222 -14.86 1.48 13.12
CA GLU A 222 -15.83 0.46 13.53
C GLU A 222 -15.53 -0.06 14.93
N ARG A 223 -14.28 -0.45 15.22
CA ARG A 223 -13.90 -0.95 16.54
C ARG A 223 -14.12 0.06 17.66
N ILE A 224 -13.84 1.34 17.40
CA ILE A 224 -14.05 2.40 18.39
C ILE A 224 -15.53 2.62 18.62
N ASN A 225 -16.34 2.68 17.56
CA ASN A 225 -17.78 2.87 17.69
C ASN A 225 -18.46 1.68 18.36
N GLN A 226 -18.03 0.45 18.08
CA GLN A 226 -18.49 -0.74 18.80
C GLN A 226 -18.17 -0.68 20.30
N SER A 227 -16.96 -0.22 20.66
CA SER A 227 -16.58 -0.04 22.07
C SER A 227 -17.43 1.07 22.71
N ALA A 228 -17.66 2.16 21.99
CA ALA A 228 -18.46 3.29 22.47
C ALA A 228 -19.92 2.88 22.73
N VAL A 229 -20.51 2.00 21.93
CA VAL A 229 -21.84 1.43 22.19
C VAL A 229 -21.80 0.48 23.40
N MET A 230 -20.78 -0.38 23.50
CA MET A 230 -20.68 -1.37 24.58
C MET A 230 -20.50 -0.74 25.97
N TYR A 231 -19.74 0.35 26.06
CA TYR A 231 -19.45 1.05 27.31
C TYR A 231 -20.28 2.32 27.51
N ASP A 232 -21.31 2.52 26.69
CA ASP A 232 -22.22 3.68 26.72
C ASP A 232 -21.49 5.03 26.71
N TRP A 233 -20.47 5.17 25.86
CA TRP A 233 -19.78 6.44 25.67
C TRP A 233 -20.61 7.36 24.77
N ASP A 234 -20.76 8.61 25.19
CA ASP A 234 -21.38 9.69 24.40
C ASP A 234 -20.42 10.27 23.33
N LEU A 235 -19.72 9.38 22.63
CA LEU A 235 -18.81 9.75 21.55
C LEU A 235 -18.84 8.74 20.42
N ARG A 236 -18.69 9.22 19.19
CA ARG A 236 -18.60 8.42 17.96
C ARG A 236 -17.45 8.94 17.11
N LEU A 237 -16.70 8.02 16.51
CA LEU A 237 -15.68 8.35 15.53
C LEU A 237 -16.30 8.32 14.13
N THR A 238 -16.22 9.45 13.43
CA THR A 238 -16.63 9.61 12.03
C THR A 238 -15.43 9.59 11.10
N TRP A 239 -15.67 9.80 9.80
CA TRP A 239 -14.56 9.98 8.87
C TRP A 239 -13.76 11.26 9.16
N ALA A 240 -14.42 12.33 9.59
CA ALA A 240 -13.81 13.64 9.81
C ALA A 240 -13.15 13.80 11.19
N GLY A 241 -13.59 13.02 12.18
CA GLY A 241 -13.13 13.14 13.56
C GLY A 241 -14.14 12.58 14.56
N PHE A 242 -13.91 12.83 15.84
CA PHE A 242 -14.84 12.50 16.90
C PHE A 242 -16.02 13.48 16.92
N VAL A 243 -17.22 12.95 17.15
CA VAL A 243 -18.50 13.68 17.36
C VAL A 243 -19.21 13.11 18.59
N THR A 244 -20.19 13.82 19.16
CA THR A 244 -21.06 13.26 20.22
C THR A 244 -21.95 12.14 19.68
N ALA A 245 -22.66 11.37 20.52
CA ALA A 245 -23.57 10.34 20.01
C ALA A 245 -24.68 10.92 19.11
N ASP A 246 -25.08 12.17 19.39
CA ASP A 246 -26.07 12.93 18.61
C ASP A 246 -25.50 13.51 17.29
N GLY A 247 -24.21 13.33 17.03
CA GLY A 247 -23.55 13.82 15.81
C GLY A 247 -23.14 15.29 15.85
N LEU A 248 -23.21 15.94 17.02
CA LEU A 248 -22.73 17.31 17.22
C LEU A 248 -21.20 17.33 17.41
N GLU A 249 -20.59 18.48 17.15
CA GLU A 249 -19.18 18.69 17.46
C GLU A 249 -18.96 18.52 18.97
N LEU A 250 -17.89 17.81 19.35
CA LEU A 250 -17.57 17.69 20.77
C LEU A 250 -17.19 19.06 21.35
N PRO A 251 -17.57 19.34 22.61
CA PRO A 251 -17.03 20.49 23.32
C PRO A 251 -15.49 20.42 23.39
N GLU A 252 -14.83 21.58 23.43
CA GLU A 252 -13.37 21.68 23.53
C GLU A 252 -12.83 20.95 24.77
N GLU A 253 -13.59 21.01 25.87
CA GLU A 253 -13.30 20.30 27.11
C GLU A 253 -14.29 19.15 27.31
N LEU A 254 -13.76 17.94 27.30
CA LEU A 254 -14.48 16.72 27.64
C LEU A 254 -14.43 16.50 29.16
N PRO A 255 -15.45 15.86 29.76
CA PRO A 255 -15.33 15.36 31.13
C PRO A 255 -14.08 14.49 31.28
N GLU A 256 -13.30 14.69 32.35
CA GLU A 256 -11.99 14.06 32.53
C GLU A 256 -12.02 12.52 32.37
N GLY A 257 -13.08 11.88 32.86
CA GLY A 257 -13.28 10.43 32.70
C GLY A 257 -13.41 10.00 31.23
N THR A 258 -14.21 10.71 30.45
CA THR A 258 -14.40 10.43 29.02
C THR A 258 -13.12 10.70 28.23
N GLN A 259 -12.41 11.78 28.56
CA GLN A 259 -11.13 12.11 27.92
C GLN A 259 -10.07 11.04 28.19
N GLN A 260 -9.92 10.58 29.43
CA GLN A 260 -8.96 9.54 29.77
C GLN A 260 -9.26 8.21 29.07
N VAL A 261 -10.52 7.80 29.05
CA VAL A 261 -10.95 6.55 28.40
C VAL A 261 -10.72 6.63 26.89
N LEU A 262 -11.12 7.73 26.26
CA LEU A 262 -10.87 7.99 24.84
C LEU A 262 -9.38 7.93 24.53
N HIS A 263 -8.56 8.66 25.31
CA HIS A 263 -7.12 8.70 25.17
C HIS A 263 -6.55 7.27 25.24
N GLN A 264 -6.77 6.56 26.34
CA GLN A 264 -6.22 5.23 26.54
C GLN A 264 -6.67 4.22 25.46
N HIS A 265 -7.96 4.13 25.14
CA HIS A 265 -8.46 3.18 24.15
C HIS A 265 -7.97 3.51 22.73
N PHE A 266 -8.06 4.77 22.32
CA PHE A 266 -7.62 5.20 21.00
C PHE A 266 -6.11 4.97 20.81
N TYR A 267 -5.27 5.36 21.77
CA TYR A 267 -3.83 5.15 21.64
C TYR A 267 -3.43 3.69 21.72
N ASN A 268 -4.08 2.89 22.55
CA ASN A 268 -3.80 1.45 22.60
C ASN A 268 -4.09 0.77 21.27
N LEU A 269 -5.07 1.26 20.50
CA LEU A 269 -5.30 0.81 19.12
C LEU A 269 -4.25 1.36 18.15
N MET A 270 -3.95 2.66 18.20
CA MET A 270 -2.96 3.30 17.30
C MET A 270 -1.55 2.74 17.47
N ARG A 271 -1.14 2.39 18.70
CA ARG A 271 0.18 1.81 19.01
C ARG A 271 0.48 0.50 18.27
N LYS A 272 -0.56 -0.18 17.76
CA LYS A 272 -0.39 -1.37 16.92
C LYS A 272 0.15 -1.02 15.52
N PHE A 273 0.14 0.25 15.12
CA PHE A 273 0.54 0.72 13.80
C PHE A 273 1.70 1.72 13.88
N VAL A 274 1.63 2.66 14.83
CA VAL A 274 2.59 3.75 14.97
C VAL A 274 3.36 3.67 16.29
N ALA A 275 4.61 4.15 16.30
CA ALA A 275 5.39 4.28 17.55
C ALA A 275 4.80 5.37 18.48
N ARG A 276 5.08 5.27 19.77
CA ARG A 276 4.65 6.27 20.78
C ARG A 276 5.13 7.68 20.43
N ASP A 277 6.37 7.83 19.99
CA ASP A 277 6.94 9.14 19.62
C ASP A 277 6.17 9.81 18.49
N TRP A 278 5.65 9.03 17.53
CA TRP A 278 4.87 9.55 16.42
C TRP A 278 3.55 10.18 16.90
N ILE A 279 2.94 9.59 17.93
CA ILE A 279 1.72 10.08 18.58
C ILE A 279 2.04 11.34 19.40
N ASN A 280 3.06 11.28 20.26
CA ASN A 280 3.42 12.37 21.18
C ASN A 280 3.73 13.67 20.46
N ILE A 281 4.41 13.61 19.30
CA ILE A 281 4.69 14.79 18.46
C ILE A 281 3.40 15.50 18.01
N ARG A 282 2.30 14.77 17.84
CA ARG A 282 1.02 15.28 17.32
C ARG A 282 0.10 15.81 18.40
N LEU A 283 0.20 15.26 19.59
CA LEU A 283 -0.59 15.64 20.77
C LEU A 283 -0.09 16.89 21.47
N LYS A 284 0.88 17.63 20.90
CA LYS A 284 1.50 18.83 21.51
C LYS A 284 1.91 18.69 22.99
N HIS A 285 1.89 17.50 23.58
CA HIS A 285 2.37 17.18 24.91
C HIS A 285 3.88 16.96 24.81
N PRO A 286 4.70 17.96 25.13
CA PRO A 286 6.14 17.79 25.16
C PRO A 286 6.42 17.01 26.44
N ARG A 287 6.55 15.69 26.35
CA ARG A 287 6.81 14.81 27.52
C ARG A 287 5.88 15.08 28.71
N SER A 288 4.57 15.00 28.48
CA SER A 288 3.64 14.95 29.61
C SER A 288 3.63 13.53 30.18
N LYS A 289 4.40 13.32 31.26
CA LYS A 289 4.14 12.41 32.38
C LYS A 289 3.31 11.13 32.12
N LEU A 290 3.63 10.31 31.12
CA LEU A 290 3.51 8.86 31.28
C LEU A 290 4.84 8.39 31.85
N THR A 291 4.89 8.44 33.17
CA THR A 291 5.91 7.97 34.09
C THR A 291 6.80 6.86 33.54
N ASP A 292 8.09 7.19 33.50
CA ASP A 292 9.25 6.31 33.57
C ASP A 292 9.39 5.72 35.00
N GLU A 293 8.26 5.44 35.66
CA GLU A 293 8.17 5.20 37.11
C GLU A 293 7.56 3.82 37.41
N THR A 294 7.86 2.82 36.56
CA THR A 294 7.50 1.42 36.83
C THR A 294 8.65 0.43 36.61
N ASP A 295 9.91 0.88 36.63
CA ASP A 295 11.02 -0.08 36.62
C ASP A 295 12.26 0.41 37.38
N LYS A 296 12.13 0.48 38.72
CA LYS A 296 13.24 0.23 39.66
C LYS A 296 12.65 -0.27 40.97
N PRO A 297 12.86 -1.54 41.37
CA PRO A 297 12.57 -1.95 42.73
C PRO A 297 13.54 -1.20 43.67
N ASP A 298 12.97 -0.43 44.58
CA ASP A 298 13.65 0.11 45.76
C ASP A 298 14.18 -1.05 46.61
N LEU A 299 15.42 -1.46 46.35
CA LEU A 299 16.22 -2.15 47.34
C LEU A 299 16.85 -1.08 48.24
N LYS A 300 16.21 -0.85 49.39
CA LYS A 300 16.84 -0.18 50.53
C LYS A 300 17.71 -1.18 51.32
N PRO A 301 18.75 -0.66 51.99
CA PRO A 301 20.00 -1.37 52.32
C PRO A 301 19.84 -2.49 53.35
#